data_AF-B1IK85-F1
#
_entry.id   AF-B1IK85-F1
#
_cell.length_a   1.000
_cell.length_b   1.000
_cell.length_c   1.000
_cell.angle_alpha   90.00
_cell.angle_beta   90.00
_cell.angle_gamma   90.00
#
_symmetry.space_group_name_H-M   'P 1'
#
loop_
_entity.id
_entity.type
_entity.pdbx_description
1 polymer ?
#
loop_
_entity_poly.entity_id
_entity_poly.type
_entity_poly.pdbx_seq_one_letter_code
_entity_poly.pdbx_strand_id
1 'polypeptide(L)'
;MIINENLNKIYKIVLTIILVISFFLICLLFFYKPNYYKNKVYINNKSTIKNENKYQRATANTVRIEGKDLYETCTSISQIVYPATSKEDRPNAVILVRSDKIEDAMLAARVSHDPINAPILFTKKNSIPENTLKEIERLNPEGLFVDSNVKVILMGDMGKDIENTLNKKNLKYRHIKGKDIYDLSLNVDNYLAAFRGDHKDVVIIAPIEKPEYSLAQASWNAHNGDGFFFVEKNKVPESVKNALKDRYGGSYIYILGDKFHISNNVKKELAKYGHVERIPGGENIYNQAVSFATYKDVGKNFSCWFSKKSRDFGWGITQPGHNFIFVNPDNWQVAVASSILSHKGKQGPMLLVYKNSIPEKLKDYLYNVKPSYISSQEINNNHGWIIGNSDYISDMNQDKIDSLLESERSNR
;
A
#
# COMPACT_ATOMS: atom_id res chain seq x y z
N MET A 1 4.79 24.17 -76.47
CA MET A 1 3.44 23.55 -76.45
C MET A 1 3.60 22.06 -76.18
N ILE A 2 3.34 21.60 -74.96
CA ILE A 2 3.22 20.17 -74.68
C ILE A 2 1.85 19.76 -75.24
N ILE A 3 1.85 18.98 -76.32
CA ILE A 3 0.61 18.51 -76.98
C ILE A 3 -0.12 17.57 -76.02
N ASN A 4 -1.46 17.64 -76.01
CA ASN A 4 -2.35 16.89 -75.12
C ASN A 4 -2.06 15.36 -75.11
N GLU A 5 -1.53 14.81 -76.21
CA GLU A 5 -1.08 13.41 -76.31
C GLU A 5 0.12 13.07 -75.40
N ASN A 6 1.11 13.96 -75.27
CA ASN A 6 2.28 13.71 -74.43
C ASN A 6 1.92 13.73 -72.94
N LEU A 7 1.00 14.61 -72.53
CA LEU A 7 0.45 14.62 -71.16
C LEU A 7 -0.33 13.34 -70.86
N ASN A 8 -1.14 12.87 -71.81
CA ASN A 8 -1.92 11.64 -71.65
C ASN A 8 -1.02 10.38 -71.59
N LYS A 9 0.08 10.37 -72.34
CA LYS A 9 1.07 9.28 -72.32
C LYS A 9 1.85 9.24 -70.99
N ILE A 10 2.30 10.39 -70.50
CA ILE A 10 2.98 10.49 -69.19
C ILE A 10 2.02 10.11 -68.06
N TYR A 11 0.76 10.59 -68.10
CA TYR A 11 -0.25 10.26 -67.10
C TYR A 11 -0.53 8.75 -67.04
N LYS A 12 -0.68 8.10 -68.20
CA LYS A 12 -0.86 6.64 -68.26
C LYS A 12 0.34 5.90 -67.67
N ILE A 13 1.57 6.32 -67.98
CA ILE A 13 2.79 5.69 -67.43
C ILE A 13 2.83 5.84 -65.91
N VAL A 14 2.57 7.04 -65.38
CA VAL A 14 2.57 7.30 -63.94
C VAL A 14 1.47 6.49 -63.24
N LEU A 15 0.27 6.43 -63.82
CA LEU A 15 -0.85 5.66 -63.26
C LEU A 15 -0.55 4.14 -63.25
N THR A 16 0.08 3.62 -64.29
CA THR A 16 0.51 2.21 -64.33
C THR A 16 1.57 1.92 -63.28
N ILE A 17 2.55 2.81 -63.09
CA ILE A 17 3.58 2.64 -62.05
C ILE A 17 2.95 2.62 -60.65
N ILE A 18 2.01 3.54 -60.37
CA ILE A 18 1.30 3.60 -59.09
C ILE A 18 0.50 2.31 -58.85
N LEU A 19 -0.21 1.81 -59.86
CA LEU A 19 -0.98 0.57 -59.75
C LEU A 19 -0.09 -0.65 -59.49
N VAL A 20 1.07 -0.74 -60.13
CA VAL A 20 2.04 -1.83 -59.91
C VAL A 20 2.61 -1.77 -58.50
N ILE A 21 2.98 -0.58 -58.01
CA ILE A 21 3.50 -0.40 -56.65
C ILE A 21 2.44 -0.73 -55.61
N SER A 22 1.21 -0.26 -55.78
CA SER A 22 0.09 -0.58 -54.88
C SER A 22 -0.21 -2.08 -54.87
N PHE A 23 -0.22 -2.74 -56.04
CA PHE A 23 -0.42 -4.18 -56.12
C PHE A 23 0.70 -4.95 -55.40
N PHE A 24 1.96 -4.54 -55.58
CA PHE A 24 3.09 -5.14 -54.89
C PHE A 24 3.00 -4.96 -53.36
N LEU A 25 2.63 -3.77 -52.87
CA LEU A 25 2.41 -3.51 -51.44
C LEU A 25 1.28 -4.34 -50.85
N ILE A 26 0.17 -4.52 -51.59
CA ILE A 26 -0.94 -5.38 -51.18
C ILE A 26 -0.49 -6.84 -51.12
N CYS A 27 0.23 -7.33 -52.13
CA CYS A 27 0.80 -8.68 -52.10
C CYS A 27 1.78 -8.85 -50.92
N LEU A 28 2.58 -7.83 -50.61
CA LEU A 28 3.48 -7.89 -49.47
C LEU A 28 2.68 -7.97 -48.17
N LEU A 29 1.60 -7.21 -47.98
CA LEU A 29 0.75 -7.32 -46.79
C LEU A 29 0.05 -8.69 -46.65
N PHE A 30 -0.37 -9.31 -47.75
CA PHE A 30 -1.07 -10.61 -47.70
C PHE A 30 -0.14 -11.83 -47.63
N PHE A 31 1.05 -11.76 -48.24
CA PHE A 31 1.97 -12.90 -48.36
C PHE A 31 3.22 -12.77 -47.49
N TYR A 32 3.54 -11.59 -46.97
CA TYR A 32 4.58 -11.43 -45.95
C TYR A 32 4.05 -11.93 -44.61
N LYS A 33 4.32 -13.20 -44.29
CA LYS A 33 4.21 -13.74 -42.94
C LYS A 33 5.56 -13.55 -42.25
N PRO A 34 5.73 -12.59 -41.33
CA PRO A 34 6.95 -12.50 -40.56
C PRO A 34 7.04 -13.78 -39.73
N ASN A 35 8.21 -14.42 -39.77
CA ASN A 35 8.42 -15.72 -39.13
C ASN A 35 8.64 -15.52 -37.63
N TYR A 36 7.58 -15.17 -36.88
CA TYR A 36 7.63 -14.82 -35.46
C TYR A 36 8.02 -15.99 -34.53
N TYR A 37 8.18 -17.20 -35.05
CA TYR A 37 8.49 -18.40 -34.27
C TYR A 37 9.62 -19.26 -34.87
N LYS A 38 10.67 -18.64 -35.41
CA LYS A 38 11.86 -19.39 -35.84
C LYS A 38 12.93 -19.53 -34.75
N ASN A 39 12.50 -19.87 -33.53
CA ASN A 39 13.36 -20.46 -32.49
C ASN A 39 12.48 -21.31 -31.56
N LYS A 40 12.17 -22.54 -31.97
CA LYS A 40 11.84 -23.59 -31.01
C LYS A 40 13.11 -23.89 -30.23
N VAL A 41 13.22 -23.31 -29.04
CA VAL A 41 14.24 -23.72 -28.07
C VAL A 41 13.89 -25.13 -27.64
N TYR A 42 14.68 -26.10 -28.09
CA TYR A 42 14.69 -27.43 -27.51
C TYR A 42 15.26 -27.30 -26.09
N ILE A 43 14.40 -27.40 -25.08
CA ILE A 43 14.83 -27.47 -23.68
C ILE A 43 15.50 -28.83 -23.50
N ASN A 44 16.83 -28.83 -23.55
CA ASN A 44 17.62 -29.98 -23.18
C ASN A 44 17.61 -30.04 -21.64
N ASN A 45 16.80 -30.94 -21.08
CA ASN A 45 16.74 -31.21 -19.64
C ASN A 45 18.03 -31.90 -19.18
N LYS A 46 19.10 -31.11 -19.02
CA LYS A 46 20.26 -31.39 -18.15
C LYS A 46 21.18 -30.19 -18.16
N SER A 47 20.84 -29.20 -17.35
CA SER A 47 21.85 -28.31 -16.76
C SER A 47 21.55 -28.17 -15.28
N THR A 48 22.34 -28.88 -14.48
CA THR A 48 22.52 -28.60 -13.06
C THR A 48 23.27 -27.28 -12.95
N ILE A 49 22.55 -26.17 -13.13
CA ILE A 49 23.06 -24.84 -12.78
C ILE A 49 23.01 -24.79 -11.26
N LYS A 50 24.19 -24.81 -10.62
CA LYS A 50 24.33 -24.37 -9.23
C LYS A 50 23.97 -22.89 -9.19
N ASN A 51 22.71 -22.59 -8.86
CA ASN A 51 22.21 -21.23 -8.62
C ASN A 51 22.73 -20.73 -7.26
N GLU A 52 24.02 -20.43 -7.19
CA GLU A 52 24.57 -19.58 -6.14
C GLU A 52 24.50 -18.13 -6.67
N ASN A 53 23.43 -17.42 -6.29
CA ASN A 53 23.15 -15.99 -6.47
C ASN A 53 22.09 -15.60 -7.52
N LYS A 54 21.02 -14.93 -7.04
CA LYS A 54 19.84 -14.34 -7.71
C LYS A 54 18.75 -15.32 -8.17
N TYR A 55 17.92 -15.76 -7.21
CA TYR A 55 16.53 -16.07 -7.52
C TYR A 55 15.84 -14.77 -7.96
N GLN A 56 15.23 -14.76 -9.15
CA GLN A 56 14.36 -13.66 -9.54
C GLN A 56 13.25 -13.52 -8.50
N ARG A 57 13.17 -12.35 -7.85
CA ARG A 57 12.19 -12.06 -6.79
C ARG A 57 10.84 -11.59 -7.35
N ALA A 58 10.60 -11.78 -8.64
CA ALA A 58 9.39 -11.38 -9.33
C ALA A 58 8.83 -12.57 -10.13
N THR A 59 7.51 -12.66 -10.18
CA THR A 59 6.75 -13.52 -11.08
C THR A 59 6.07 -12.64 -12.15
N ALA A 60 5.12 -13.18 -12.92
CA ALA A 60 4.43 -12.40 -13.95
C ALA A 60 3.65 -11.20 -13.38
N ASN A 61 3.01 -11.39 -12.22
CA ASN A 61 2.11 -10.41 -11.59
C ASN A 61 2.55 -9.99 -10.19
N THR A 62 3.56 -10.65 -9.60
CA THR A 62 4.03 -10.33 -8.24
C THR A 62 5.49 -9.89 -8.17
N VAL A 63 5.80 -9.03 -7.21
CA VAL A 63 7.17 -8.64 -6.87
C VAL A 63 7.37 -8.79 -5.37
N ARG A 64 8.39 -9.55 -4.97
CA ARG A 64 8.78 -9.73 -3.57
C ARG A 64 9.73 -8.62 -3.13
N ILE A 65 9.43 -8.06 -1.95
CA ILE A 65 10.24 -7.07 -1.26
C ILE A 65 10.76 -7.71 0.04
N GLU A 66 12.07 -7.89 0.13
CA GLU A 66 12.74 -8.50 1.27
C GLU A 66 14.13 -7.88 1.49
N GLY A 67 14.72 -8.19 2.63
CA GLY A 67 16.12 -7.96 2.99
C GLY A 67 16.60 -9.09 3.89
N LYS A 68 17.88 -9.09 4.30
CA LYS A 68 18.43 -10.15 5.16
C LYS A 68 17.83 -10.13 6.57
N ASP A 69 17.36 -8.95 6.99
CA ASP A 69 16.71 -8.75 8.27
C ASP A 69 15.55 -7.73 8.15
N LEU A 70 14.91 -7.44 9.30
CA LEU A 70 13.86 -6.43 9.41
C LEU A 70 14.29 -5.08 8.84
N TYR A 71 15.47 -4.60 9.23
CA TYR A 71 15.91 -3.24 8.92
C TYR A 71 16.26 -3.09 7.44
N GLU A 72 16.88 -4.10 6.83
CA GLU A 72 17.14 -4.16 5.40
C GLU A 72 15.83 -4.33 4.61
N THR A 73 14.85 -5.10 5.10
CA THR A 73 13.53 -5.19 4.45
C THR A 73 12.81 -3.84 4.45
N CYS A 74 12.81 -3.12 5.58
CA CYS A 74 12.25 -1.76 5.65
C CYS A 74 12.99 -0.78 4.73
N THR A 75 14.30 -0.95 4.58
CA THR A 75 15.13 -0.19 3.64
C THR A 75 14.72 -0.47 2.19
N SER A 76 14.48 -1.73 1.82
CA SER A 76 13.99 -2.10 0.49
C SER A 76 12.62 -1.47 0.21
N ILE A 77 11.72 -1.47 1.19
CA ILE A 77 10.39 -0.84 1.09
C ILE A 77 10.53 0.67 0.87
N SER A 78 11.35 1.36 1.67
CA SER A 78 11.54 2.81 1.53
C SER A 78 12.20 3.19 0.21
N GLN A 79 13.11 2.38 -0.32
CA GLN A 79 13.75 2.60 -1.61
C GLN A 79 12.79 2.49 -2.81
N ILE A 80 11.80 1.61 -2.73
CA ILE A 80 10.77 1.47 -3.78
C ILE A 80 9.90 2.71 -3.85
N VAL A 81 9.53 3.26 -2.68
CA VAL A 81 8.62 4.41 -2.60
C VAL A 81 9.36 5.74 -2.75
N TYR A 82 10.57 5.82 -2.21
CA TYR A 82 11.42 7.00 -2.23
C TYR A 82 12.80 6.65 -2.79
N PRO A 83 12.96 6.65 -4.13
CA PRO A 83 14.25 6.45 -4.78
C PRO A 83 15.31 7.44 -4.30
N ALA A 84 14.91 8.66 -3.89
CA ALA A 84 15.79 9.72 -3.39
C ALA A 84 16.96 10.08 -4.33
N THR A 85 16.78 9.85 -5.64
CA THR A 85 17.75 10.21 -6.69
C THR A 85 17.67 11.69 -7.07
N SER A 86 16.50 12.31 -6.86
CA SER A 86 16.21 13.72 -7.03
C SER A 86 15.80 14.33 -5.67
N LYS A 87 15.45 15.62 -5.63
CA LYS A 87 14.88 16.23 -4.41
C LYS A 87 13.39 15.84 -4.30
N GLU A 88 12.70 15.83 -5.43
CA GLU A 88 11.26 15.61 -5.57
C GLU A 88 10.82 14.19 -5.15
N ASP A 89 11.74 13.22 -5.24
CA ASP A 89 11.49 11.82 -4.87
C ASP A 89 11.99 11.48 -3.44
N ARG A 90 12.26 12.50 -2.61
CA ARG A 90 12.61 12.34 -1.19
C ARG A 90 11.37 12.44 -0.32
N PRO A 91 11.36 11.79 0.85
CA PRO A 91 10.29 12.01 1.81
C PRO A 91 10.49 13.34 2.55
N ASN A 92 9.40 13.91 3.10
CA ASN A 92 9.54 15.13 3.91
C ASN A 92 10.16 14.81 5.28
N ALA A 93 9.91 13.61 5.82
CA ALA A 93 10.48 13.12 7.07
C ALA A 93 10.68 11.60 7.05
N VAL A 94 11.25 11.03 8.10
CA VAL A 94 11.24 9.60 8.40
C VAL A 94 10.57 9.37 9.76
N ILE A 95 9.72 8.37 9.87
CA ILE A 95 9.10 7.98 11.14
C ILE A 95 9.92 6.85 11.76
N LEU A 96 10.36 7.04 13.00
CA LEU A 96 11.03 6.02 13.79
C LEU A 96 10.12 5.51 14.89
N VAL A 97 9.92 4.20 14.88
CA VAL A 97 9.16 3.47 15.89
C VAL A 97 9.95 2.25 16.36
N ARG A 98 9.64 1.71 17.54
CA ARG A 98 10.34 0.55 18.07
C ARG A 98 9.85 -0.74 17.43
N SER A 99 10.76 -1.65 17.15
CA SER A 99 10.44 -2.97 16.58
C SER A 99 9.71 -3.92 17.55
N ASP A 100 9.62 -3.55 18.83
CA ASP A 100 8.95 -4.32 19.90
C ASP A 100 7.63 -3.68 20.35
N LYS A 101 7.11 -2.68 19.61
CA LYS A 101 5.87 -1.95 19.92
C LYS A 101 4.94 -1.93 18.71
N ILE A 102 4.14 -2.99 18.57
CA ILE A 102 3.19 -3.13 17.46
C ILE A 102 2.14 -2.03 17.46
N GLU A 103 1.64 -1.64 18.63
CA GLU A 103 0.58 -0.65 18.77
C GLU A 103 1.04 0.74 18.31
N ASP A 104 2.25 1.14 18.73
CA ASP A 104 2.89 2.38 18.26
C ASP A 104 3.08 2.32 16.74
N ALA A 105 3.56 1.20 16.21
CA ALA A 105 3.78 1.07 14.76
C ALA A 105 2.47 1.18 13.95
N MET A 106 1.36 0.65 14.45
CA MET A 106 0.05 0.79 13.77
C MET A 106 -0.42 2.25 13.70
N LEU A 107 -0.11 3.06 14.72
CA LEU A 107 -0.37 4.51 14.69
C LEU A 107 0.53 5.23 13.66
N ALA A 108 1.76 4.76 13.46
CA ALA A 108 2.71 5.33 12.50
C ALA A 108 2.22 5.29 11.04
N ALA A 109 1.43 4.28 10.67
CA ALA A 109 0.85 4.19 9.34
C ALA A 109 0.04 5.44 8.96
N ARG A 110 -0.72 6.00 9.91
CA ARG A 110 -1.47 7.25 9.69
C ARG A 110 -0.54 8.45 9.49
N VAL A 111 0.55 8.51 10.26
CA VAL A 111 1.54 9.59 10.19
C VAL A 111 2.32 9.56 8.87
N SER A 112 2.44 8.39 8.23
CA SER A 112 3.14 8.25 6.95
C SER A 112 2.45 8.93 5.76
N HIS A 113 1.16 9.23 5.90
CA HIS A 113 0.34 9.85 4.88
C HIS A 113 0.64 11.35 4.71
N ASP A 114 0.06 11.94 3.67
CA ASP A 114 0.07 13.37 3.42
C ASP A 114 -0.50 14.19 4.60
N PRO A 115 0.09 15.33 5.01
CA PRO A 115 1.20 16.05 4.35
C PRO A 115 2.60 15.63 4.79
N ILE A 116 2.73 14.67 5.71
CA ILE A 116 4.03 14.27 6.26
C ILE A 116 4.82 13.43 5.25
N ASN A 117 4.18 12.55 4.49
CA ASN A 117 4.82 11.77 3.41
C ASN A 117 6.17 11.16 3.85
N ALA A 118 6.13 10.21 4.78
CA ALA A 118 7.32 9.68 5.44
C ALA A 118 7.30 8.14 5.53
N PRO A 119 8.39 7.43 5.18
CA PRO A 119 8.48 6.00 5.42
C PRO A 119 8.63 5.71 6.92
N ILE A 120 8.16 4.51 7.31
CA ILE A 120 8.31 4.00 8.67
C ILE A 120 9.54 3.10 8.72
N LEU A 121 10.51 3.46 9.56
CA LEU A 121 11.69 2.65 9.85
C LEU A 121 11.71 2.25 11.33
N PHE A 122 12.32 1.11 11.62
CA PHE A 122 12.36 0.56 12.96
C PHE A 122 13.66 0.83 13.70
N THR A 123 13.53 0.93 15.02
CA THR A 123 14.60 1.12 15.99
C THR A 123 14.49 0.11 17.12
N LYS A 124 15.54 0.01 17.93
CA LYS A 124 15.45 -0.59 19.27
C LYS A 124 15.15 0.52 20.27
N LYS A 125 14.75 0.17 21.51
CA LYS A 125 14.41 1.17 22.55
C LYS A 125 15.49 2.25 22.75
N ASN A 126 16.76 1.85 22.81
CA ASN A 126 17.88 2.76 23.15
C ASN A 126 18.91 2.91 22.01
N SER A 127 18.64 2.42 20.81
CA SER A 127 19.61 2.51 19.71
C SER A 127 18.96 2.47 18.34
N ILE A 128 19.46 3.29 17.41
CA ILE A 128 19.09 3.21 15.99
C ILE A 128 20.05 2.20 15.32
N PRO A 129 19.55 1.11 14.72
CA PRO A 129 20.36 0.18 13.96
C PRO A 129 21.10 0.87 12.81
N GLU A 130 22.27 0.36 12.46
CA GLU A 130 23.12 0.97 11.43
C GLU A 130 22.43 1.06 10.06
N ASN A 131 21.72 0.00 9.64
CA ASN A 131 20.94 0.00 8.39
C ASN A 131 19.87 1.11 8.39
N THR A 132 19.16 1.28 9.51
CA THR A 132 18.18 2.37 9.67
C THR A 132 18.85 3.75 9.56
N LEU A 133 20.00 3.95 10.19
CA LEU A 133 20.75 5.22 10.08
C LEU A 133 21.20 5.51 8.65
N LYS A 134 21.78 4.51 7.97
CA LYS A 134 22.21 4.62 6.57
C LYS A 134 21.04 4.97 5.66
N GLU A 135 19.87 4.38 5.90
CA GLU A 135 18.69 4.68 5.10
C GLU A 135 18.15 6.08 5.36
N ILE A 136 18.18 6.59 6.60
CA ILE A 136 17.84 8.00 6.88
C ILE A 136 18.80 8.95 6.13
N GLU A 137 20.10 8.64 6.11
CA GLU A 137 21.11 9.43 5.39
C GLU A 137 20.88 9.39 3.88
N ARG A 138 20.58 8.21 3.31
CA ARG A 138 20.29 8.03 1.89
C ARG A 138 19.02 8.79 1.47
N LEU A 139 17.95 8.67 2.25
CA LEU A 139 16.69 9.36 2.00
C LEU A 139 16.86 10.89 2.06
N ASN A 140 17.76 11.37 2.92
CA ASN A 140 18.04 12.78 3.18
C ASN A 140 16.75 13.63 3.20
N PRO A 141 15.86 13.42 4.19
CA PRO A 141 14.53 14.01 4.17
C PRO A 141 14.56 15.52 4.02
N GLU A 142 13.59 16.05 3.28
CA GLU A 142 13.52 17.49 2.98
C GLU A 142 13.35 18.34 4.24
N GLY A 143 12.58 17.83 5.20
CA GLY A 143 12.21 18.50 6.43
C GLY A 143 10.79 19.07 6.36
N LEU A 144 10.04 18.91 7.44
CA LEU A 144 8.69 19.47 7.59
C LEU A 144 8.80 20.96 7.91
N PHE A 145 8.56 21.82 6.93
CA PHE A 145 8.70 23.28 7.08
C PHE A 145 7.86 23.83 8.24
N VAL A 146 6.59 23.42 8.32
CA VAL A 146 5.65 23.86 9.36
C VAL A 146 6.02 23.38 10.77
N ASP A 147 6.88 22.36 10.88
CA ASP A 147 7.45 21.88 12.14
C ASP A 147 8.97 22.13 12.17
N SER A 148 9.39 23.38 11.92
CA SER A 148 10.78 23.83 12.10
C SER A 148 11.85 23.04 11.33
N ASN A 149 11.49 22.52 10.14
CA ASN A 149 12.32 21.63 9.31
C ASN A 149 12.71 20.32 10.01
N VAL A 150 11.79 19.73 10.78
CA VAL A 150 11.94 18.39 11.36
C VAL A 150 12.09 17.35 10.25
N LYS A 151 13.15 16.53 10.35
CA LYS A 151 13.45 15.43 9.39
C LYS A 151 13.09 14.05 9.93
N VAL A 152 12.97 13.91 11.25
CA VAL A 152 12.71 12.63 11.91
C VAL A 152 11.56 12.77 12.90
N ILE A 153 10.57 11.89 12.85
CA ILE A 153 9.49 11.81 13.84
C ILE A 153 9.74 10.57 14.70
N LEU A 154 10.01 10.76 15.99
CA LEU A 154 10.06 9.68 16.98
C LEU A 154 8.66 9.42 17.53
N MET A 155 8.23 8.16 17.53
CA MET A 155 6.93 7.76 18.04
C MET A 155 7.04 6.86 19.28
N GLY A 156 6.32 7.22 20.34
CA GLY A 156 6.14 6.39 21.53
C GLY A 156 7.27 6.52 22.57
N ASP A 157 7.46 5.48 23.38
CA ASP A 157 8.48 5.45 24.43
C ASP A 157 9.87 5.13 23.84
N MET A 158 10.65 6.17 23.52
CA MET A 158 12.01 6.05 23.00
C MET A 158 13.06 6.49 24.03
N GLY A 159 14.16 5.74 24.12
CA GLY A 159 15.28 6.04 25.01
C GLY A 159 16.06 7.29 24.59
N LYS A 160 16.63 7.98 25.57
CA LYS A 160 17.38 9.24 25.36
C LYS A 160 18.59 9.08 24.41
N ASP A 161 19.13 7.88 24.30
CA ASP A 161 20.26 7.59 23.40
C ASP A 161 19.88 7.71 21.91
N ILE A 162 18.61 7.52 21.56
CA ILE A 162 18.11 7.82 20.21
C ILE A 162 18.25 9.31 19.92
N GLU A 163 17.76 10.15 20.83
CA GLU A 163 17.84 11.61 20.73
C GLU A 163 19.29 12.09 20.66
N ASN A 164 20.17 11.54 21.50
CA ASN A 164 21.60 11.82 21.46
C ASN A 164 22.23 11.47 20.10
N THR A 165 21.82 10.35 19.50
CA THR A 165 22.31 9.91 18.18
C THR A 165 21.86 10.87 17.08
N LEU A 166 20.59 11.28 17.07
CA LEU A 166 20.05 12.22 16.09
C LEU A 166 20.70 13.61 16.21
N ASN A 167 20.91 14.09 17.44
CA ASN A 167 21.60 15.36 17.70
C ASN A 167 23.04 15.33 17.18
N LYS A 168 23.79 14.25 17.42
CA LYS A 168 25.16 14.09 16.88
C LYS A 168 25.21 14.09 15.35
N LYS A 169 24.13 13.65 14.69
CA LYS A 169 23.98 13.64 13.22
C LYS A 169 23.40 14.96 12.67
N ASN A 170 23.14 15.96 13.52
CA ASN A 170 22.44 17.21 13.16
C ASN A 170 21.07 16.98 12.50
N LEU A 171 20.38 15.89 12.87
CA LEU A 171 19.03 15.58 12.40
C LEU A 171 17.99 16.18 13.34
N LYS A 172 17.28 17.21 12.87
CA LYS A 172 16.15 17.77 13.62
C LYS A 172 15.03 16.75 13.74
N TYR A 173 14.47 16.62 14.93
CA TYR A 173 13.42 15.64 15.19
C TYR A 173 12.26 16.18 16.03
N ARG A 174 11.10 15.56 15.85
CA ARG A 174 9.89 15.73 16.67
C ARG A 174 9.66 14.43 17.43
N HIS A 175 9.50 14.49 18.74
CA HIS A 175 9.19 13.31 19.56
C HIS A 175 7.74 13.38 20.04
N ILE A 176 6.88 12.54 19.47
CA ILE A 176 5.47 12.40 19.88
C ILE A 176 5.40 11.32 20.96
N LYS A 177 5.20 11.76 22.21
CA LYS A 177 5.14 10.90 23.40
C LYS A 177 3.70 10.69 23.86
N GLY A 178 3.45 9.61 24.58
CA GLY A 178 2.22 9.35 25.33
C GLY A 178 2.54 8.58 26.60
N LYS A 179 1.77 8.76 27.68
CA LYS A 179 1.94 7.97 28.91
C LYS A 179 1.53 6.50 28.69
N ASP A 180 0.58 6.29 27.78
CA ASP A 180 0.16 5.00 27.27
C ASP A 180 -0.19 5.14 25.77
N ILE A 181 -0.63 4.04 25.16
CA ILE A 181 -1.02 4.00 23.74
C ILE A 181 -2.20 4.91 23.41
N TYR A 182 -3.13 5.12 24.35
CA TYR A 182 -4.32 5.94 24.13
C TYR A 182 -3.95 7.42 24.11
N ASP A 183 -3.07 7.87 25.00
CA ASP A 183 -2.53 9.23 24.94
C ASP A 183 -1.62 9.44 23.75
N LEU A 184 -0.82 8.43 23.37
CA LEU A 184 -0.03 8.51 22.15
C LEU A 184 -0.95 8.71 20.92
N SER A 185 -2.04 7.95 20.84
CA SER A 185 -3.01 8.08 19.74
C SER A 185 -3.70 9.45 19.70
N LEU A 186 -4.06 10.02 20.86
CA LEU A 186 -4.58 11.39 20.97
C LEU A 186 -3.53 12.43 20.52
N ASN A 187 -2.29 12.28 20.97
CA ASN A 187 -1.22 13.21 20.61
C ASN A 187 -0.86 13.12 19.12
N VAL A 188 -0.93 11.94 18.51
CA VAL A 188 -0.82 11.76 17.05
C VAL A 188 -1.99 12.43 16.33
N ASP A 189 -3.23 12.28 16.80
CA ASP A 189 -4.41 12.93 16.22
C ASP A 189 -4.28 14.46 16.25
N ASN A 190 -3.89 15.02 17.40
CA ASN A 190 -3.66 16.46 17.57
C ASN A 190 -2.50 16.98 16.72
N TYR A 191 -1.40 16.22 16.66
CA TYR A 191 -0.26 16.58 15.82
C TYR A 191 -0.67 16.66 14.35
N LEU A 192 -1.41 15.68 13.83
CA LEU A 192 -1.88 15.70 12.43
C LEU A 192 -2.94 16.78 12.18
N ALA A 193 -3.81 17.05 13.15
CA ALA A 193 -4.79 18.13 13.06
C ALA A 193 -4.10 19.50 12.94
N ALA A 194 -2.97 19.71 13.62
CA ALA A 194 -2.20 20.96 13.51
C ALA A 194 -1.68 21.25 12.08
N PHE A 195 -1.43 20.22 11.26
CA PHE A 195 -1.04 20.42 9.85
C PHE A 195 -2.22 20.74 8.94
N ARG A 196 -3.41 20.23 9.27
CA ARG A 196 -4.60 20.31 8.40
C ARG A 196 -5.60 21.38 8.84
N GLY A 197 -5.48 21.87 10.07
CA GLY A 197 -6.44 22.78 10.70
C GLY A 197 -7.76 22.12 11.12
N ASP A 198 -7.85 20.78 11.07
CA ASP A 198 -9.07 20.03 11.40
C ASP A 198 -8.75 18.55 11.73
N HIS A 199 -9.64 17.91 12.49
CA HIS A 199 -9.64 16.47 12.73
C HIS A 199 -10.50 15.75 11.70
N LYS A 200 -9.96 14.71 11.05
CA LYS A 200 -10.72 13.88 10.11
C LYS A 200 -11.95 13.25 10.78
N ASP A 201 -13.14 13.49 10.24
CA ASP A 201 -14.41 12.93 10.72
C ASP A 201 -14.42 11.38 10.77
N VAL A 202 -13.69 10.72 9.86
CA VAL A 202 -13.60 9.26 9.79
C VAL A 202 -12.60 8.74 10.82
N VAL A 203 -13.01 7.72 11.57
CA VAL A 203 -12.24 7.09 12.63
C VAL A 203 -12.34 5.57 12.55
N ILE A 204 -11.20 4.90 12.64
CA ILE A 204 -11.09 3.44 12.72
C ILE A 204 -10.74 3.07 14.16
N ILE A 205 -11.40 2.05 14.69
CA ILE A 205 -11.20 1.55 16.06
C ILE A 205 -10.80 0.08 16.01
N ALA A 206 -9.71 -0.26 16.69
CA ALA A 206 -9.24 -1.65 16.83
C ALA A 206 -9.18 -2.09 18.31
N PRO A 207 -9.28 -3.40 18.59
CA PRO A 207 -9.11 -3.93 19.95
C PRO A 207 -7.64 -3.86 20.35
N ILE A 208 -7.35 -3.28 21.51
CA ILE A 208 -5.97 -3.24 22.03
C ILE A 208 -5.43 -4.63 22.36
N GLU A 209 -6.31 -5.56 22.76
CA GLU A 209 -5.91 -6.91 23.15
C GLU A 209 -5.53 -7.80 21.97
N LYS A 210 -5.83 -7.37 20.73
CA LYS A 210 -5.44 -8.03 19.48
C LYS A 210 -5.11 -6.99 18.40
N PRO A 211 -3.97 -6.29 18.50
CA PRO A 211 -3.61 -5.21 17.60
C PRO A 211 -3.46 -5.65 16.14
N GLU A 212 -3.29 -6.94 15.85
CA GLU A 212 -3.19 -7.50 14.50
C GLU A 212 -4.45 -7.27 13.65
N TYR A 213 -5.62 -7.06 14.28
CA TYR A 213 -6.83 -6.62 13.57
C TYR A 213 -6.61 -5.31 12.80
N SER A 214 -5.64 -4.49 13.21
CA SER A 214 -5.32 -3.21 12.58
C SER A 214 -4.25 -3.28 11.47
N LEU A 215 -3.69 -4.46 11.16
CA LEU A 215 -2.72 -4.60 10.07
C LEU A 215 -3.27 -4.11 8.73
N ALA A 216 -4.45 -4.60 8.34
CA ALA A 216 -5.09 -4.21 7.08
C ALA A 216 -5.37 -2.70 7.05
N GLN A 217 -5.73 -2.09 8.18
CA GLN A 217 -5.99 -0.65 8.21
C GLN A 217 -4.75 0.22 8.06
N ALA A 218 -3.56 -0.28 8.40
CA ALA A 218 -2.33 0.47 8.16
C ALA A 218 -2.22 0.90 6.70
N SER A 219 -2.55 0.02 5.75
CA SER A 219 -2.58 0.34 4.31
C SER A 219 -3.59 1.44 3.96
N TRP A 220 -4.78 1.41 4.55
CA TRP A 220 -5.79 2.45 4.37
C TRP A 220 -5.35 3.78 4.97
N ASN A 221 -4.72 3.76 6.15
CA ASN A 221 -4.29 4.97 6.82
C ASN A 221 -3.07 5.63 6.17
N ALA A 222 -2.16 4.84 5.60
CA ALA A 222 -1.14 5.37 4.70
C ALA A 222 -1.79 6.02 3.46
N HIS A 223 -2.90 5.45 2.95
CA HIS A 223 -3.61 5.96 1.77
C HIS A 223 -4.46 7.23 2.04
N ASN A 224 -5.18 7.32 3.17
CA ASN A 224 -6.18 8.39 3.40
C ASN A 224 -5.94 9.23 4.68
N GLY A 225 -5.10 8.76 5.61
CA GLY A 225 -4.75 9.43 6.86
C GLY A 225 -5.94 9.72 7.77
N ASP A 226 -6.86 8.78 7.93
CA ASP A 226 -8.05 8.90 8.79
C ASP A 226 -7.72 8.65 10.26
N GLY A 227 -8.64 8.98 11.17
CA GLY A 227 -8.49 8.73 12.60
C GLY A 227 -8.25 7.25 12.90
N PHE A 228 -7.35 6.92 13.82
CA PHE A 228 -7.17 5.54 14.28
C PHE A 228 -6.82 5.49 15.76
N PHE A 229 -7.57 4.67 16.50
CA PHE A 229 -7.41 4.50 17.94
C PHE A 229 -7.64 3.06 18.35
N PHE A 230 -7.02 2.67 19.46
CA PHE A 230 -7.32 1.42 20.13
C PHE A 230 -8.33 1.64 21.25
N VAL A 231 -9.17 0.62 21.51
CA VAL A 231 -10.05 0.57 22.68
C VAL A 231 -9.89 -0.77 23.39
N GLU A 232 -10.22 -0.80 24.68
CA GLU A 232 -10.31 -2.05 25.44
C GLU A 232 -11.61 -2.77 25.09
N LYS A 233 -11.66 -4.09 25.28
CA LYS A 233 -12.84 -4.91 25.00
C LYS A 233 -14.14 -4.35 25.60
N ASN A 234 -14.06 -3.81 26.80
CA ASN A 234 -15.21 -3.37 27.59
C ASN A 234 -15.19 -1.89 27.97
N LYS A 235 -14.25 -1.09 27.44
CA LYS A 235 -14.09 0.30 27.84
C LYS A 235 -13.51 1.15 26.73
N VAL A 236 -14.09 2.32 26.50
CA VAL A 236 -13.46 3.39 25.71
C VAL A 236 -12.57 4.22 26.64
N PRO A 237 -11.24 4.27 26.44
CA PRO A 237 -10.33 5.10 27.23
C PRO A 237 -10.63 6.59 27.09
N GLU A 238 -10.31 7.38 28.12
CA GLU A 238 -10.65 8.81 28.15
C GLU A 238 -9.95 9.60 27.04
N SER A 239 -8.70 9.27 26.73
CA SER A 239 -7.94 9.94 25.66
C SER A 239 -8.60 9.73 24.28
N VAL A 240 -9.20 8.55 24.05
CA VAL A 240 -9.98 8.26 22.83
C VAL A 240 -11.27 9.05 22.81
N LYS A 241 -11.97 9.16 23.94
CA LYS A 241 -13.19 10.00 24.04
C LYS A 241 -12.88 11.45 23.73
N ASN A 242 -11.77 11.98 24.23
CA ASN A 242 -11.37 13.35 23.97
C ASN A 242 -11.08 13.57 22.49
N ALA A 243 -10.30 12.68 21.86
CA ALA A 243 -10.06 12.75 20.41
C ALA A 243 -11.38 12.74 19.61
N LEU A 244 -12.36 11.91 20.00
CA LEU A 244 -13.66 11.86 19.32
C LEU A 244 -14.50 13.14 19.52
N LYS A 245 -14.39 13.82 20.66
CA LYS A 245 -15.07 15.10 20.94
C LYS A 245 -14.51 16.25 20.11
N ASP A 246 -13.22 16.18 19.75
CA ASP A 246 -12.54 17.25 19.00
C ASP A 246 -13.00 17.34 17.53
N ARG A 247 -13.84 16.42 17.05
CA ARG A 247 -14.39 16.40 15.69
C ARG A 247 -15.71 17.17 15.60
N TYR A 248 -15.71 18.23 14.81
CA TYR A 248 -16.88 19.09 14.63
C TYR A 248 -18.01 18.38 13.86
N GLY A 249 -19.15 18.18 14.52
CA GLY A 249 -20.34 17.52 13.93
C GLY A 249 -20.38 15.99 14.11
N GLY A 250 -19.46 15.42 14.90
CA GLY A 250 -19.41 14.00 15.21
C GLY A 250 -18.56 13.18 14.23
N SER A 251 -18.32 11.92 14.60
CA SER A 251 -17.42 11.01 13.89
C SER A 251 -18.17 9.94 13.08
N TYR A 252 -17.53 9.42 12.03
CA TYR A 252 -17.90 8.14 11.41
C TYR A 252 -16.91 7.08 11.86
N ILE A 253 -17.36 6.23 12.78
CA ILE A 253 -16.52 5.31 13.54
C ILE A 253 -16.69 3.90 13.00
N TYR A 254 -15.60 3.28 12.55
CA TYR A 254 -15.57 1.93 12.02
C TYR A 254 -14.78 1.01 12.95
N ILE A 255 -15.46 0.00 13.50
CA ILE A 255 -14.89 -0.95 14.44
C ILE A 255 -14.36 -2.17 13.68
N LEU A 256 -13.10 -2.51 13.92
CA LEU A 256 -12.46 -3.75 13.50
C LEU A 256 -12.62 -4.83 14.58
N GLY A 257 -12.76 -6.08 14.15
CA GLY A 257 -13.00 -7.21 15.04
C GLY A 257 -14.47 -7.37 15.45
N ASP A 258 -14.81 -8.56 15.94
CA ASP A 258 -16.17 -8.90 16.32
C ASP A 258 -16.55 -8.45 17.75
N LYS A 259 -17.74 -8.86 18.20
CA LYS A 259 -18.28 -8.56 19.53
C LYS A 259 -17.48 -9.17 20.70
N PHE A 260 -16.65 -10.19 20.46
CA PHE A 260 -15.80 -10.81 21.47
C PHE A 260 -14.53 -9.99 21.71
N HIS A 261 -14.08 -9.25 20.70
CA HIS A 261 -12.93 -8.35 20.77
C HIS A 261 -13.33 -6.95 21.26
N ILE A 262 -14.43 -6.39 20.75
CA ILE A 262 -14.99 -5.10 21.20
C ILE A 262 -16.48 -5.30 21.49
N SER A 263 -16.87 -5.16 22.75
CA SER A 263 -18.24 -5.43 23.19
C SER A 263 -19.28 -4.47 22.58
N ASN A 264 -20.55 -4.89 22.59
CA ASN A 264 -21.65 -4.02 22.20
C ASN A 264 -21.83 -2.81 23.14
N ASN A 265 -21.37 -2.91 24.39
CA ASN A 265 -21.37 -1.77 25.31
C ASN A 265 -20.38 -0.69 24.85
N VAL A 266 -19.19 -1.08 24.40
CA VAL A 266 -18.23 -0.16 23.78
C VAL A 266 -18.80 0.44 22.49
N LYS A 267 -19.44 -0.35 21.61
CA LYS A 267 -20.13 0.18 20.41
C LYS A 267 -21.17 1.26 20.79
N LYS A 268 -21.99 1.01 21.83
CA LYS A 268 -22.98 1.98 22.32
C LYS A 268 -22.33 3.23 22.94
N GLU A 269 -21.20 3.09 23.61
CA GLU A 269 -20.45 4.21 24.17
C GLU A 269 -19.87 5.10 23.06
N LEU A 270 -19.26 4.50 22.03
CA LEU A 270 -18.76 5.19 20.85
C LEU A 270 -19.87 5.92 20.09
N ALA A 271 -21.10 5.37 20.08
CA ALA A 271 -22.25 5.97 19.38
C ALA A 271 -22.70 7.32 19.96
N LYS A 272 -22.20 7.70 21.14
CA LYS A 272 -22.39 9.04 21.71
C LYS A 272 -21.60 10.12 20.97
N TYR A 273 -20.56 9.73 20.22
CA TYR A 273 -19.67 10.64 19.51
C TYR A 273 -19.88 10.64 17.99
N GLY A 274 -20.79 9.81 17.47
CA GLY A 274 -21.07 9.75 16.04
C GLY A 274 -21.70 8.45 15.57
N HIS A 275 -21.75 8.26 14.25
CA HIS A 275 -22.25 7.03 13.64
C HIS A 275 -21.21 5.93 13.82
N VAL A 276 -21.62 4.76 14.30
CA VAL A 276 -20.72 3.63 14.55
C VAL A 276 -21.15 2.42 13.77
N GLU A 277 -20.24 1.93 12.93
CA GLU A 277 -20.42 0.66 12.25
C GLU A 277 -19.29 -0.33 12.55
N ARG A 278 -19.63 -1.61 12.60
CA ARG A 278 -18.63 -2.67 12.75
C ARG A 278 -18.39 -3.28 11.37
N ILE A 279 -17.14 -3.26 10.91
CA ILE A 279 -16.80 -3.89 9.63
C ILE A 279 -16.99 -5.41 9.77
N PRO A 280 -17.71 -6.07 8.84
CA PRO A 280 -17.88 -7.52 8.84
C PRO A 280 -16.55 -8.29 8.77
N GLY A 281 -16.61 -9.62 8.95
CA GLY A 281 -15.45 -10.50 8.84
C GLY A 281 -14.53 -10.51 10.06
N GLY A 282 -14.96 -9.91 11.18
CA GLY A 282 -14.19 -9.76 12.41
C GLY A 282 -13.93 -11.04 13.20
N GLU A 283 -14.45 -12.20 12.78
CA GLU A 283 -14.18 -13.50 13.40
C GLU A 283 -12.69 -13.91 13.36
N ASN A 284 -11.90 -13.45 12.39
CA ASN A 284 -10.44 -13.55 12.41
C ASN A 284 -9.79 -12.45 11.55
N ILE A 285 -8.48 -12.21 11.75
CA ILE A 285 -7.75 -11.13 11.07
C ILE A 285 -7.68 -11.29 9.55
N TYR A 286 -7.63 -12.53 9.03
CA TYR A 286 -7.55 -12.80 7.59
C TYR A 286 -8.85 -12.42 6.89
N ASN A 287 -9.98 -12.86 7.46
CA ASN A 287 -11.31 -12.50 6.99
C ASN A 287 -11.54 -10.99 7.12
N GLN A 288 -11.10 -10.37 8.21
CA GLN A 288 -11.22 -8.93 8.43
C GLN A 288 -10.50 -8.14 7.33
N ALA A 289 -9.30 -8.57 6.91
CA ALA A 289 -8.53 -7.92 5.86
C ALA A 289 -9.26 -7.98 4.50
N VAL A 290 -9.79 -9.14 4.13
CA VAL A 290 -10.59 -9.31 2.91
C VAL A 290 -11.86 -8.46 2.97
N SER A 291 -12.59 -8.53 4.09
CA SER A 291 -13.80 -7.74 4.27
C SER A 291 -13.50 -6.24 4.17
N PHE A 292 -12.38 -5.76 4.71
CA PHE A 292 -12.02 -4.36 4.59
C PHE A 292 -11.61 -3.96 3.17
N ALA A 293 -10.94 -4.83 2.41
CA ALA A 293 -10.65 -4.61 0.99
C ALA A 293 -11.93 -4.48 0.12
N THR A 294 -12.99 -5.20 0.48
CA THR A 294 -14.30 -5.09 -0.20
C THR A 294 -15.19 -3.98 0.35
N TYR A 295 -14.89 -3.47 1.55
CA TYR A 295 -15.76 -2.53 2.25
C TYR A 295 -15.75 -1.17 1.56
N LYS A 296 -16.93 -0.59 1.40
CA LYS A 296 -17.11 0.76 0.89
C LYS A 296 -18.29 1.42 1.60
N ASP A 297 -18.07 2.61 2.11
CA ASP A 297 -19.12 3.46 2.64
C ASP A 297 -18.98 4.85 2.03
N VAL A 298 -19.96 5.20 1.20
CA VAL A 298 -20.07 6.51 0.55
C VAL A 298 -21.36 7.16 1.02
N GLY A 299 -21.28 8.41 1.48
CA GLY A 299 -22.46 9.11 1.96
C GLY A 299 -22.27 10.59 2.16
N LYS A 300 -23.38 11.33 2.25
CA LYS A 300 -23.36 12.73 2.64
C LYS A 300 -23.06 12.83 4.15
N ASN A 301 -22.16 13.72 4.53
CA ASN A 301 -21.99 14.09 5.93
C ASN A 301 -23.26 14.83 6.39
N PHE A 302 -23.76 14.54 7.60
CA PHE A 302 -24.96 15.17 8.16
C PHE A 302 -24.66 16.64 8.54
N SER A 303 -24.75 17.61 7.61
CA SER A 303 -25.05 19.05 7.86
C SER A 303 -25.04 19.95 6.61
N CYS A 304 -25.67 21.12 6.76
CA CYS A 304 -26.20 22.04 5.74
C CYS A 304 -25.19 22.80 4.84
N TRP A 305 -25.54 22.84 3.55
CA TRP A 305 -25.25 23.73 2.39
C TRP A 305 -23.87 24.32 2.07
N PHE A 306 -22.88 24.42 2.96
CA PHE A 306 -21.57 25.00 2.58
C PHE A 306 -20.39 24.12 3.03
N SER A 307 -19.92 23.27 2.10
CA SER A 307 -18.54 22.76 2.05
C SER A 307 -18.07 21.71 3.09
N LYS A 308 -18.79 20.58 3.26
CA LYS A 308 -18.15 19.33 3.74
C LYS A 308 -17.94 18.34 2.60
N LYS A 309 -16.74 17.73 2.55
CA LYS A 309 -16.37 16.66 1.61
C LYS A 309 -17.28 15.45 1.85
N SER A 310 -17.72 14.76 0.79
CA SER A 310 -18.49 13.52 0.94
C SER A 310 -17.71 12.49 1.76
N ARG A 311 -18.40 11.68 2.57
CA ARG A 311 -17.82 10.49 3.16
C ARG A 311 -17.46 9.54 2.03
N ASP A 312 -16.21 9.11 2.02
CA ASP A 312 -15.66 8.12 1.12
C ASP A 312 -14.66 7.28 1.90
N PHE A 313 -15.14 6.16 2.45
CA PHE A 313 -14.36 5.29 3.31
C PHE A 313 -14.33 3.86 2.80
N GLY A 314 -13.16 3.23 2.87
CA GLY A 314 -12.93 1.87 2.42
C GLY A 314 -12.54 1.75 0.94
N TRP A 315 -11.91 0.62 0.63
CA TRP A 315 -11.35 0.32 -0.68
C TRP A 315 -12.42 0.06 -1.74
N GLY A 316 -13.47 -0.69 -1.40
CA GLY A 316 -14.55 -1.04 -2.32
C GLY A 316 -14.10 -1.83 -3.55
N ILE A 317 -13.04 -2.64 -3.44
CA ILE A 317 -12.47 -3.35 -4.60
C ILE A 317 -13.26 -4.63 -4.83
N THR A 318 -14.10 -4.62 -5.87
CA THR A 318 -14.96 -5.73 -6.30
C THR A 318 -14.77 -6.11 -7.76
N GLN A 319 -13.85 -5.45 -8.47
CA GLN A 319 -13.56 -5.67 -9.88
C GLN A 319 -12.05 -5.91 -10.10
N PRO A 320 -11.62 -6.36 -11.29
CA PRO A 320 -10.19 -6.51 -11.62
C PRO A 320 -9.48 -5.19 -11.90
N GLY A 321 -8.14 -5.24 -11.96
CA GLY A 321 -7.28 -4.10 -12.27
C GLY A 321 -6.70 -3.39 -11.06
N HIS A 322 -6.55 -4.10 -9.93
CA HIS A 322 -6.11 -3.53 -8.67
C HIS A 322 -4.80 -4.11 -8.18
N ASN A 323 -4.13 -3.37 -7.31
CA ASN A 323 -2.91 -3.82 -6.65
C ASN A 323 -3.23 -4.30 -5.25
N PHE A 324 -2.41 -5.21 -4.74
CA PHE A 324 -2.57 -5.82 -3.43
C PHE A 324 -1.21 -5.93 -2.74
N ILE A 325 -1.20 -5.83 -1.41
CA ILE A 325 -0.01 -6.06 -0.59
C ILE A 325 -0.26 -7.33 0.22
N PHE A 326 0.48 -8.40 -0.07
CA PHE A 326 0.37 -9.67 0.63
C PHE A 326 1.42 -9.76 1.73
N VAL A 327 0.96 -9.95 2.96
CA VAL A 327 1.81 -10.02 4.15
C VAL A 327 1.43 -11.22 5.00
N ASN A 328 2.42 -11.80 5.69
CA ASN A 328 2.14 -12.72 6.79
C ASN A 328 2.08 -11.90 8.09
N PRO A 329 1.00 -12.01 8.91
CA PRO A 329 0.87 -11.26 10.15
C PRO A 329 1.96 -11.56 11.19
N ASP A 330 2.63 -12.71 11.12
CA ASP A 330 3.78 -13.04 11.98
C ASP A 330 4.98 -12.11 11.73
N ASN A 331 5.01 -11.41 10.59
CA ASN A 331 5.98 -10.35 10.26
C ASN A 331 5.30 -8.98 10.27
N TRP A 332 4.62 -8.66 11.36
CA TRP A 332 3.84 -7.42 11.47
C TRP A 332 4.68 -6.16 11.25
N GLN A 333 5.99 -6.18 11.60
CA GLN A 333 6.85 -5.01 11.45
C GLN A 333 6.97 -4.59 9.99
N VAL A 334 7.38 -5.51 9.11
CA VAL A 334 7.50 -5.19 7.68
C VAL A 334 6.13 -4.98 7.04
N ALA A 335 5.08 -5.63 7.55
CA ALA A 335 3.71 -5.36 7.10
C ALA A 335 3.34 -3.88 7.33
N VAL A 336 3.55 -3.36 8.55
CA VAL A 336 3.32 -1.94 8.85
C VAL A 336 4.19 -1.04 7.98
N ALA A 337 5.50 -1.33 7.85
CA ALA A 337 6.37 -0.54 6.99
C ALA A 337 5.90 -0.52 5.53
N SER A 338 5.38 -1.65 5.01
CA SER A 338 4.89 -1.78 3.64
C SER A 338 3.60 -1.03 3.36
N SER A 339 2.88 -0.56 4.40
CA SER A 339 1.64 0.21 4.23
C SER A 339 1.83 1.45 3.36
N ILE A 340 3.02 2.07 3.35
CA ILE A 340 3.34 3.23 2.52
C ILE A 340 3.21 2.95 1.00
N LEU A 341 3.30 1.69 0.56
CA LEU A 341 3.04 1.30 -0.84
C LEU A 341 1.61 1.65 -1.27
N SER A 342 0.66 1.69 -0.33
CA SER A 342 -0.73 2.09 -0.56
C SER A 342 -0.92 3.59 -0.74
N HIS A 343 0.09 4.40 -0.40
CA HIS A 343 0.10 5.86 -0.58
C HIS A 343 0.82 6.27 -1.85
N LYS A 344 2.10 5.88 -1.96
CA LYS A 344 3.07 6.40 -2.94
C LYS A 344 3.62 5.33 -3.91
N GLY A 345 3.04 4.14 -3.90
CA GLY A 345 3.34 3.07 -4.86
C GLY A 345 2.12 2.68 -5.69
N LYS A 346 2.07 1.40 -6.05
CA LYS A 346 0.88 0.76 -6.62
C LYS A 346 -0.17 0.60 -5.52
N GLN A 347 -1.10 1.56 -5.45
CA GLN A 347 -2.08 1.66 -4.37
C GLN A 347 -2.98 0.43 -4.29
N GLY A 348 -3.21 -0.06 -3.08
CA GLY A 348 -3.96 -1.27 -2.84
C GLY A 348 -4.09 -1.65 -1.37
N PRO A 349 -5.07 -2.49 -1.01
CA PRO A 349 -5.25 -2.98 0.34
C PRO A 349 -4.17 -4.00 0.72
N MET A 350 -3.89 -4.05 2.01
CA MET A 350 -3.12 -5.14 2.61
C MET A 350 -4.00 -6.35 2.90
N LEU A 351 -3.60 -7.49 2.37
CA LEU A 351 -4.25 -8.79 2.51
C LEU A 351 -3.31 -9.75 3.25
N LEU A 352 -3.87 -10.52 4.18
CA LEU A 352 -3.09 -11.41 5.03
C LEU A 352 -3.04 -12.83 4.43
N VAL A 353 -1.86 -13.45 4.45
CA VAL A 353 -1.62 -14.83 3.96
C VAL A 353 -0.87 -15.65 5.00
N TYR A 354 -1.01 -16.97 4.93
CA TYR A 354 -0.15 -17.86 5.71
C TYR A 354 1.20 -18.05 4.99
N LYS A 355 2.16 -18.71 5.65
CA LYS A 355 3.44 -19.05 5.01
C LYS A 355 3.31 -19.86 3.73
N ASN A 356 2.50 -20.92 3.77
CA ASN A 356 2.45 -21.95 2.71
C ASN A 356 1.09 -22.07 2.01
N SER A 357 0.13 -21.25 2.42
CA SER A 357 -1.25 -21.29 1.92
C SER A 357 -1.91 -19.92 1.93
N ILE A 358 -3.00 -19.82 1.17
CA ILE A 358 -3.86 -18.63 1.08
C ILE A 358 -5.14 -18.97 1.86
N PRO A 359 -5.60 -18.10 2.79
CA PRO A 359 -6.90 -18.28 3.46
C PRO A 359 -8.04 -18.43 2.45
N GLU A 360 -9.02 -19.29 2.73
CA GLU A 360 -10.08 -19.61 1.76
C GLU A 360 -10.87 -18.37 1.31
N LYS A 361 -11.31 -17.52 2.25
CA LYS A 361 -12.00 -16.26 1.91
C LYS A 361 -11.15 -15.33 1.04
N LEU A 362 -9.83 -15.32 1.22
CA LEU A 362 -8.93 -14.52 0.39
C LEU A 362 -8.82 -15.11 -1.01
N LYS A 363 -8.70 -16.44 -1.12
CA LYS A 363 -8.70 -17.14 -2.41
C LYS A 363 -9.98 -16.87 -3.20
N ASP A 364 -11.14 -16.99 -2.56
CA ASP A 364 -12.45 -16.69 -3.17
C ASP A 364 -12.54 -15.23 -3.62
N TYR A 365 -12.05 -14.31 -2.78
CA TYR A 365 -12.00 -12.89 -3.12
C TYR A 365 -11.13 -12.63 -4.35
N LEU A 366 -9.90 -13.15 -4.38
CA LEU A 366 -8.98 -12.99 -5.50
C LEU A 366 -9.54 -13.61 -6.78
N TYR A 367 -10.26 -14.73 -6.69
CA TYR A 367 -10.96 -15.32 -7.83
C TYR A 367 -12.03 -14.38 -8.40
N ASN A 368 -12.80 -13.72 -7.54
CA ASN A 368 -13.85 -12.78 -7.98
C ASN A 368 -13.30 -11.49 -8.61
N VAL A 369 -12.13 -11.03 -8.17
CA VAL A 369 -11.46 -9.85 -8.73
C VAL A 369 -10.41 -10.21 -9.78
N LYS A 370 -10.39 -11.46 -10.25
CA LYS A 370 -9.41 -11.95 -11.22
C LYS A 370 -9.66 -11.30 -12.60
N PRO A 371 -8.60 -10.86 -13.31
CA PRO A 371 -8.78 -10.24 -14.63
C PRO A 371 -9.35 -11.23 -15.65
N SER A 372 -10.43 -10.85 -16.32
CA SER A 372 -10.88 -11.54 -17.53
C SER A 372 -10.25 -10.89 -18.76
N TYR A 373 -9.92 -11.70 -19.76
CA TYR A 373 -9.46 -11.17 -21.04
C TYR A 373 -10.61 -10.48 -21.76
N ILE A 374 -10.47 -9.17 -22.00
CA ILE A 374 -11.42 -8.38 -22.81
C ILE A 374 -10.84 -8.18 -24.20
N SER A 375 -9.67 -7.53 -24.29
CA SER A 375 -8.90 -7.33 -25.52
C SER A 375 -7.42 -7.10 -25.19
N SER A 376 -6.52 -7.19 -26.17
CA SER A 376 -5.08 -6.96 -25.94
C SER A 376 -4.73 -5.53 -25.48
N GLN A 377 -5.64 -4.58 -25.62
CA GLN A 377 -5.45 -3.16 -25.27
C GLN A 377 -6.13 -2.78 -23.94
N GLU A 378 -6.97 -3.65 -23.37
CA GLU A 378 -7.82 -3.36 -22.20
C GLU A 378 -7.67 -4.41 -21.09
N ILE A 379 -6.49 -5.03 -20.96
CA ILE A 379 -6.26 -6.01 -19.88
C ILE A 379 -5.98 -5.27 -18.57
N ASN A 380 -6.97 -5.29 -17.68
CA ASN A 380 -6.85 -4.79 -16.31
C ASN A 380 -6.13 -5.81 -15.42
N ASN A 381 -4.79 -5.86 -15.53
CA ASN A 381 -3.99 -6.80 -14.74
C ASN A 381 -3.95 -6.42 -13.26
N ASN A 382 -4.11 -7.42 -12.40
CA ASN A 382 -3.84 -7.26 -10.99
C ASN A 382 -2.32 -7.33 -10.72
N HIS A 383 -1.89 -6.73 -9.62
CA HIS A 383 -0.49 -6.80 -9.18
C HIS A 383 -0.39 -7.08 -7.68
N GLY A 384 0.61 -7.88 -7.28
CA GLY A 384 0.84 -8.24 -5.89
C GLY A 384 2.23 -7.88 -5.40
N TRP A 385 2.34 -7.11 -4.33
CA TRP A 385 3.57 -7.04 -3.55
C TRP A 385 3.61 -8.20 -2.57
N ILE A 386 4.68 -8.99 -2.59
CA ILE A 386 4.93 -10.03 -1.58
C ILE A 386 5.91 -9.47 -0.56
N ILE A 387 5.47 -9.26 0.68
CA ILE A 387 6.31 -8.59 1.68
C ILE A 387 6.96 -9.62 2.59
N GLY A 388 8.30 -9.54 2.69
CA GLY A 388 9.11 -10.41 3.53
C GLY A 388 9.70 -11.60 2.76
N ASN A 389 10.61 -12.30 3.44
CA ASN A 389 11.35 -13.40 2.88
C ASN A 389 10.52 -14.71 2.79
N SER A 390 11.13 -15.76 2.26
CA SER A 390 10.52 -17.09 2.12
C SER A 390 10.16 -17.76 3.45
N ASP A 391 10.67 -17.27 4.58
CA ASP A 391 10.32 -17.79 5.90
C ASP A 391 8.91 -17.38 6.32
N TYR A 392 8.41 -16.26 5.78
CA TYR A 392 7.09 -15.72 6.07
C TYR A 392 6.07 -15.97 4.96
N ILE A 393 6.49 -15.94 3.70
CA ILE A 393 5.66 -16.31 2.53
C ILE A 393 6.54 -17.13 1.61
N SER A 394 6.34 -18.44 1.53
CA SER A 394 7.19 -19.30 0.70
C SER A 394 7.08 -18.96 -0.79
N ASP A 395 8.10 -19.31 -1.56
CA ASP A 395 8.10 -19.10 -3.02
C ASP A 395 6.91 -19.83 -3.67
N MET A 396 6.59 -21.05 -3.22
CA MET A 396 5.40 -21.78 -3.66
C MET A 396 4.09 -21.02 -3.37
N ASN A 397 4.01 -20.30 -2.24
CA ASN A 397 2.81 -19.52 -1.94
C ASN A 397 2.74 -18.23 -2.77
N GLN A 398 3.89 -17.62 -3.08
CA GLN A 398 3.97 -16.53 -4.04
C GLN A 398 3.49 -16.97 -5.44
N ASP A 399 3.87 -18.15 -5.91
CA ASP A 399 3.40 -18.68 -7.20
C ASP A 399 1.88 -18.93 -7.23
N LYS A 400 1.31 -19.41 -6.11
CA LYS A 400 -0.15 -19.56 -5.95
C LYS A 400 -0.86 -18.21 -6.02
N ILE A 401 -0.30 -17.18 -5.36
CA ILE A 401 -0.83 -15.82 -5.41
C ILE A 401 -0.75 -15.29 -6.83
N ASP A 402 0.38 -15.43 -7.51
CA ASP A 402 0.57 -15.01 -8.90
C ASP A 402 -0.50 -15.58 -9.84
N SER A 403 -0.77 -16.88 -9.72
CA SER A 403 -1.79 -17.58 -10.51
C SER A 403 -3.22 -17.06 -10.29
N LEU A 404 -3.50 -16.49 -9.12
CA LEU A 404 -4.80 -15.87 -8.80
C LEU A 404 -4.89 -14.41 -9.29
N LEU A 405 -3.75 -13.78 -9.60
CA LEU A 405 -3.70 -12.43 -10.17
C LEU A 405 -3.62 -12.43 -11.70
N GLU A 406 -3.14 -13.52 -12.31
CA GLU A 406 -3.06 -13.65 -13.75
C GLU A 406 -4.46 -13.73 -14.38
N SER A 407 -4.61 -13.12 -15.57
CA SER A 407 -5.82 -13.31 -16.35
C SER A 407 -5.99 -14.77 -16.79
N GLU A 408 -7.23 -15.27 -16.80
CA GLU A 408 -7.50 -16.51 -17.53
C GLU A 408 -7.23 -16.27 -19.01
N ARG A 409 -6.08 -16.75 -19.48
CA ARG A 409 -5.81 -16.80 -20.90
C ARG A 409 -6.93 -17.61 -21.52
N SER A 410 -7.73 -16.99 -22.38
CA SER A 410 -8.64 -17.74 -23.26
C SER A 410 -7.78 -18.80 -23.93
N ASN A 411 -8.03 -20.08 -23.63
CA ASN A 411 -7.34 -21.20 -24.28
C ASN A 411 -7.37 -20.94 -25.79
N ARG A 412 -6.20 -20.66 -26.38
CA ARG A 412 -6.00 -20.55 -27.82
C ARG A 412 -5.37 -21.82 -28.32
#